data_AF-A0A7X8J3A2-F1
#
_entry.id   AF-A0A7X8J3A2-F1
#
_cell.length_a   1.000
_cell.length_b   1.000
_cell.length_c   1.000
_cell.angle_alpha   90.00
_cell.angle_beta   90.00
_cell.angle_gamma   90.00
#
_symmetry.space_group_name_H-M   'P 1'
#
loop_
_entity.id
_entity.type
_entity.pdbx_description
1 polymer ?
#
loop_
_entity_poly.entity_id
_entity_poly.type
_entity_poly.pdbx_seq_one_letter_code
_entity_poly.pdbx_strand_id
1 'polypeptide(L)'
;MKIKWKIVSASVGIIVLLTLSIVFFTHEEVNSLVFSESSEELQNYSNMGLQLFERSYEGSWSVKEGKLFKGDTQINENYELIDDFTKETQVLATVFQ
;
A
#
# COMPACT_ATOMS: atom_id res chain seq x y z
N MET A 1 22.23 -34.78 39.77
CA MET A 1 21.92 -34.38 38.38
C MET A 1 20.48 -33.91 38.15
N LYS A 2 19.45 -34.42 38.86
CA LYS A 2 18.03 -34.08 38.61
C LYS A 2 17.64 -32.60 38.86
N ILE A 3 18.25 -31.91 39.84
CA ILE A 3 17.92 -30.50 40.15
C ILE A 3 18.43 -29.53 39.07
N LYS A 4 19.68 -29.72 38.59
CA LYS A 4 20.29 -28.85 37.59
C LYS A 4 19.48 -28.86 36.28
N TRP A 5 19.00 -30.04 35.88
CA TRP A 5 18.18 -30.22 34.67
C TRP A 5 16.80 -29.57 34.79
N LYS A 6 16.18 -29.58 35.98
CA LYS A 6 14.92 -28.88 36.23
C LYS A 6 15.07 -27.36 36.11
N ILE A 7 16.13 -26.79 36.67
CA ILE A 7 16.40 -25.36 36.59
C ILE A 7 16.67 -24.95 35.14
N VAL A 8 17.52 -25.70 34.43
CA VAL A 8 17.82 -25.43 33.01
C VAL A 8 16.55 -25.50 32.16
N SER A 9 15.70 -26.52 32.36
CA SER A 9 14.43 -26.63 31.64
C SER A 9 13.49 -25.44 31.91
N ALA A 10 13.39 -25.00 33.16
CA ALA A 10 12.59 -23.83 33.51
C ALA A 10 13.13 -22.54 32.87
N SER A 11 14.44 -22.32 32.90
CA SER A 11 15.08 -21.17 32.25
C SER A 11 14.87 -21.18 30.74
N VAL A 12 15.02 -22.33 30.08
CA VAL A 12 14.74 -22.47 28.64
C VAL A 12 13.28 -22.19 28.34
N GLY A 13 12.35 -22.70 29.16
CA GLY A 13 10.93 -22.42 29.00
C GLY A 13 10.58 -20.93 29.06
N ILE A 14 11.18 -20.19 30.00
CA ILE A 14 11.00 -18.75 30.12
C ILE A 14 11.57 -18.02 28.90
N ILE A 15 12.77 -18.40 28.45
CA ILE A 15 13.38 -17.79 27.25
C ILE A 15 12.49 -18.02 26.04
N VAL A 16 12.01 -19.25 25.84
CA VAL A 16 11.12 -19.61 24.73
C VAL A 16 9.83 -18.79 24.77
N LEU A 17 9.19 -18.70 25.95
CA LEU A 17 7.98 -17.89 26.12
C LEU A 17 8.21 -16.42 25.78
N LEU A 18 9.30 -15.83 26.28
CA LEU A 18 9.63 -14.43 25.98
C LEU A 18 9.92 -14.21 24.51
N THR A 19 10.67 -15.11 23.86
CA THR A 19 10.91 -15.02 22.41
C THR A 19 9.63 -15.15 21.60
N LEU A 20 8.72 -16.06 21.97
CA LEU A 20 7.45 -16.21 21.27
C LEU A 20 6.57 -14.95 21.42
N SER A 21 6.52 -14.38 22.62
CA SER A 21 5.82 -13.11 22.84
C SER A 21 6.40 -11.99 21.98
N ILE A 22 7.72 -11.82 21.96
CA ILE A 22 8.38 -10.78 21.15
C ILE A 22 8.07 -10.98 19.66
N VAL A 23 8.19 -12.21 19.15
CA VAL A 23 7.89 -12.53 17.75
C VAL A 23 6.43 -12.22 17.42
N PHE A 24 5.50 -12.62 18.29
CA PHE A 24 4.07 -12.37 18.10
C PHE A 24 3.77 -10.87 18.05
N PHE A 25 4.22 -10.11 19.06
CA PHE A 25 4.01 -8.66 19.10
C PHE A 25 4.65 -7.95 17.91
N THR A 26 5.87 -8.33 17.53
CA THR A 26 6.57 -7.73 16.39
C THR A 26 5.84 -8.03 15.08
N HIS A 27 5.33 -9.25 14.91
CA HIS A 27 4.58 -9.64 13.72
C HIS A 27 3.32 -8.78 13.56
N GLU A 28 2.54 -8.62 14.61
CA GLU A 28 1.32 -7.81 14.58
C GLU A 28 1.63 -6.34 14.29
N GLU A 29 2.61 -5.76 14.99
CA GLU A 29 2.98 -4.35 14.82
C GLU A 29 3.53 -4.06 13.42
N VAL A 30 4.45 -4.89 12.92
CA VAL A 30 5.03 -4.73 11.58
C VAL A 30 3.96 -4.90 10.51
N ASN A 31 3.06 -5.88 10.65
CA ASN A 31 1.99 -6.08 9.67
C ASN A 31 1.01 -4.89 9.67
N SER A 32 0.66 -4.38 10.85
CA SER A 32 -0.17 -3.18 11.00
C SER A 32 0.49 -1.96 10.35
N LEU A 33 1.77 -1.72 10.64
CA LEU A 33 2.52 -0.59 10.11
C LEU A 33 2.65 -0.67 8.58
N VAL A 34 3.02 -1.83 8.05
CA VAL A 34 3.15 -2.03 6.59
C VAL A 34 1.81 -1.79 5.90
N PHE A 35 0.71 -2.30 6.47
CA PHE A 35 -0.62 -2.09 5.90
C PHE A 35 -1.04 -0.62 5.94
N SER A 36 -0.84 0.08 7.07
CA SER A 36 -1.22 1.48 7.20
C SER A 36 -0.42 2.38 6.26
N GLU A 37 0.90 2.20 6.20
CA GLU A 37 1.78 2.96 5.32
C GLU A 37 1.43 2.71 3.85
N SER A 38 1.26 1.43 3.45
CA SER A 38 0.88 1.11 2.07
C SER A 38 -0.48 1.70 1.70
N SER A 39 -1.45 1.69 2.63
CA SER A 39 -2.77 2.29 2.40
C SER A 39 -2.68 3.82 2.26
N GLU A 40 -1.87 4.48 3.08
CA GLU A 40 -1.68 5.92 3.02
C GLU A 40 -0.96 6.33 1.73
N GLU A 41 0.10 5.62 1.34
CA GLU A 41 0.81 5.83 0.08
C GLU A 41 -0.11 5.64 -1.13
N LEU A 42 -0.92 4.58 -1.18
CA LEU A 42 -1.89 4.36 -2.25
C LEU A 42 -2.89 5.50 -2.36
N GLN A 43 -3.38 6.01 -1.22
CA GLN A 43 -4.29 7.15 -1.19
C GLN A 43 -3.60 8.42 -1.67
N ASN A 44 -2.34 8.65 -1.29
CA ASN A 44 -1.56 9.80 -1.71
C ASN A 44 -1.25 9.77 -3.21
N TYR A 45 -0.81 8.64 -3.75
CA TYR A 45 -0.57 8.49 -5.20
C TYR A 45 -1.86 8.62 -6.01
N SER A 46 -2.97 8.08 -5.53
CA SER A 46 -4.29 8.27 -6.17
C SER A 46 -4.68 9.74 -6.21
N ASN A 47 -4.52 10.46 -5.09
CA ASN A 47 -4.80 11.90 -5.03
C ASN A 47 -3.86 12.71 -5.93
N MET A 48 -2.58 12.35 -6.00
CA MET A 48 -1.62 12.99 -6.90
C MET A 48 -1.99 12.76 -8.37
N GLY A 49 -2.37 11.54 -8.74
CA GLY A 49 -2.86 11.20 -10.07
C GLY A 49 -4.10 12.02 -10.45
N LEU A 50 -5.08 12.11 -9.56
CA LEU A 50 -6.28 12.95 -9.76
C LEU A 50 -5.91 14.42 -9.95
N GLN A 51 -5.03 14.98 -9.11
CA GLN A 51 -4.57 16.37 -9.28
C GLN A 51 -3.82 16.59 -10.60
N LEU A 52 -3.10 15.58 -11.07
CA LEU A 52 -2.42 15.63 -12.37
C LEU A 52 -3.46 15.69 -13.50
N PHE A 53 -4.51 14.87 -13.46
CA PHE A 53 -5.61 14.97 -14.42
C PHE A 53 -6.31 16.33 -14.40
N GLU A 54 -6.57 16.90 -13.22
CA GLU A 54 -7.17 18.24 -13.10
C GLU A 54 -6.29 19.35 -13.71
N ARG A 55 -4.97 19.18 -13.72
CA ARG A 55 -4.03 20.15 -14.32
C ARG A 55 -3.84 19.92 -15.82
N SER A 56 -3.87 18.67 -16.26
CA SER A 56 -3.58 18.31 -17.66
C SER A 56 -4.78 18.45 -18.59
N TYR A 57 -6.01 18.36 -18.07
CA TYR A 57 -7.22 18.39 -18.87
C TYR A 57 -8.27 19.32 -18.30
N GLU A 58 -8.81 20.20 -19.14
CA GLU A 58 -9.90 21.08 -18.78
C GLU A 58 -11.25 20.35 -18.80
N GLY A 59 -12.21 20.85 -18.01
CA GLY A 59 -13.58 20.34 -17.96
C GLY A 59 -13.83 19.29 -16.86
N SER A 60 -15.08 18.85 -16.73
CA SER A 60 -15.50 17.93 -15.67
C SER A 60 -15.37 16.47 -16.10
N TRP A 61 -15.24 15.57 -15.12
CA TRP A 61 -15.36 14.14 -15.35
C TRP A 61 -16.77 13.78 -15.83
N SER A 62 -16.87 12.89 -16.82
CA SER A 62 -18.14 12.36 -17.31
C SER A 62 -17.98 10.97 -17.91
N VAL A 63 -19.03 10.17 -17.88
CA VAL A 63 -19.11 8.90 -18.60
C VAL A 63 -20.09 9.06 -19.75
N LYS A 64 -19.63 8.84 -20.97
CA LYS A 64 -20.43 8.91 -22.20
C LYS A 64 -20.29 7.57 -22.94
N GLU A 65 -21.41 6.90 -23.20
CA GLU A 65 -21.44 5.63 -23.95
C GLU A 65 -20.49 4.54 -23.40
N GLY A 66 -20.39 4.45 -22.06
CA GLY A 66 -19.54 3.46 -21.42
C GLY A 66 -18.05 3.80 -21.45
N LYS A 67 -17.66 5.02 -21.82
CA LYS A 67 -16.30 5.52 -21.75
C LYS A 67 -16.18 6.73 -20.82
N LEU A 68 -15.08 6.79 -20.09
CA LEU A 68 -14.66 7.88 -19.21
C LEU A 68 -14.04 9.03 -20.00
N PHE A 69 -14.48 10.24 -19.69
CA PHE A 69 -13.99 11.49 -20.26
C PHE A 69 -13.65 12.50 -19.17
N LYS A 70 -12.67 13.36 -19.44
CA LYS A 70 -12.37 14.59 -18.70
C LYS A 70 -12.53 15.76 -19.67
N GLY A 71 -13.62 16.52 -19.50
CA GLY A 71 -14.08 17.49 -20.50
C GLY A 71 -14.43 16.79 -21.82
N ASP A 72 -13.68 17.14 -22.87
CA ASP A 72 -13.82 16.56 -24.20
C ASP A 72 -12.79 15.44 -24.49
N THR A 73 -11.87 15.18 -23.55
CA THR A 73 -10.82 14.17 -23.73
C THR A 73 -11.29 12.80 -23.25
N GLN A 74 -11.24 11.78 -24.12
CA GLN A 74 -11.46 10.38 -23.73
C GLN A 74 -10.25 9.86 -22.93
N ILE A 75 -10.50 9.26 -21.78
CA ILE A 75 -9.45 8.76 -20.87
C ILE A 75 -9.21 7.26 -21.06
N ASN A 76 -10.23 6.47 -21.42
CA ASN A 76 -10.00 5.07 -21.76
C ASN A 76 -8.99 4.98 -22.92
N GLU A 77 -8.03 4.07 -22.78
CA GLU A 77 -6.95 3.83 -23.74
C GLU A 77 -6.02 5.03 -23.97
N ASN A 78 -6.16 6.11 -23.19
CA ASN A 78 -5.25 7.24 -23.17
C ASN A 78 -4.28 7.08 -22.00
N TYR A 79 -3.11 6.50 -22.28
CA TYR A 79 -2.12 6.12 -21.28
C TYR A 79 -1.00 7.14 -21.09
N GLU A 80 -0.86 8.14 -21.97
CA GLU A 80 0.29 9.05 -21.98
C GLU A 80 0.55 9.69 -20.61
N LEU A 81 -0.49 10.26 -19.99
CA LEU A 81 -0.36 10.92 -18.70
C LEU A 81 0.02 9.96 -17.56
N ILE A 82 -0.53 8.75 -17.55
CA ILE A 82 -0.24 7.78 -16.48
C ILE A 82 1.09 7.06 -16.71
N ASP A 83 1.50 6.84 -17.96
CA ASP A 83 2.77 6.22 -18.31
C ASP A 83 3.92 7.15 -17.93
N ASP A 84 3.79 8.46 -18.21
CA ASP A 84 4.74 9.48 -17.74
C ASP A 84 4.79 9.55 -16.21
N PHE A 85 3.62 9.50 -15.55
CA PHE A 85 3.56 9.43 -14.08
C PHE A 85 4.30 8.20 -13.55
N THR A 86 4.05 7.01 -14.11
CA THR A 86 4.73 5.76 -13.72
C THR A 86 6.22 5.81 -14.01
N LYS A 87 6.65 6.43 -15.11
CA LYS A 87 8.06 6.55 -15.47
C LYS A 87 8.83 7.42 -14.46
N GLU A 88 8.24 8.53 -14.02
CA GLU A 88 8.89 9.47 -13.09
C GLU A 88 8.80 9.01 -11.62
N THR A 89 7.72 8.33 -11.24
CA THR A 89 7.48 7.92 -9.85
C THR A 89 7.82 6.46 -9.55
N GLN A 90 7.96 5.62 -10.57
CA GLN A 90 8.04 4.16 -10.48
C GLN A 90 6.79 3.50 -9.87
N VAL A 91 5.70 4.25 -9.70
CA VAL A 91 4.42 3.75 -9.20
C VAL A 91 3.60 3.26 -10.38
N LEU A 92 3.19 2.00 -10.35
CA LEU A 92 2.25 1.46 -11.34
C LEU A 92 0.87 2.10 -11.12
N ALA A 93 0.38 2.80 -12.14
CA ALA A 93 -0.90 3.47 -12.11
C ALA A 93 -1.82 2.94 -13.21
N THR A 94 -3.13 3.00 -12.96
CA THR A 94 -4.16 2.76 -13.97
C THR A 94 -5.42 3.54 -13.58
N VAL A 95 -6.27 3.84 -14.56
CA VAL A 95 -7.52 4.55 -14.37
C VAL A 95 -8.68 3.57 -14.53
N PHE A 96 -9.53 3.49 -13.52
CA PHE A 96 -10.75 2.69 -13.55
C PHE A 96 -11.97 3.58 -13.80
N GLN A 97 -13.00 2.98 -14.39
CA GLN A 97 -14.29 3.58 -14.68
C GLN A 97 -15.40 2.79 -13.99
#